data_AF-F8CGG7-F1
#
_entry.id   AF-F8CGG7-F1
#
_cell.length_a   1.000
_cell.length_b   1.000
_cell.length_c   1.000
_cell.angle_alpha   90.00
_cell.angle_beta   90.00
_cell.angle_gamma   90.00
#
_symmetry.space_group_name_H-M   'P 1'
#
loop_
_entity.id
_entity.type
_entity.pdbx_description
1 polymer ?
#
loop_
_entity_poly.entity_id
_entity_poly.type
_entity_poly.pdbx_seq_one_letter_code
_entity_poly.pdbx_strand_id
1 'polypeptide(L)'
;MGSRANPYNGAVTVTALAGCQVPSPGIVTGCYARCTNGRLSRAGTFEAHRMLSQRGEGESSGGLRLISESPVALGDAVDVYVTKDHAYVVSINDIAGASNGGLTVFDVSDRAHPIFKASISLPGDSSWNGVWAKEDALYIAGNSAGVVVYDISNPSQPEYVRHLPAGQYGAHTVLVDGDRLYAMSPGEVTYVHDVTSPLEPVLLQLITVPSEFSLGGAHDAFAYEGRLYISNAFGGYSIMDVTDLDNVRHLGQYVHGFDAFAHHSAVGTFAGRTIAFEGTEFNGSHLRVLDVTDPANIVKIGEFRLSLVTSIHNLILKGHLLYIAWYHEGVRVLDVSNPTRPRQVAHYNTFRESDPGRTDHLFEGTFGIRVPGDGYVYAADSVRGLLILNEL
;
A
#
# COMPACT_ATOMS: atom_id res chain seq x y z
N MET A 1 -12.21 -27.07 6.70
CA MET A 1 -11.11 -27.27 7.67
C MET A 1 -9.82 -26.98 6.91
N GLY A 2 -9.01 -26.04 7.38
CA GLY A 2 -7.76 -25.64 6.72
C GLY A 2 -6.57 -25.81 7.66
N SER A 3 -5.43 -26.25 7.15
CA SER A 3 -4.18 -26.40 7.90
C SER A 3 -3.11 -25.46 7.35
N ARG A 4 -2.41 -24.74 8.22
CA ARG A 4 -1.22 -23.93 7.88
C ARG A 4 -0.08 -24.26 8.85
N ALA A 5 1.11 -24.50 8.31
CA ALA A 5 2.33 -24.58 9.10
C ALA A 5 2.95 -23.17 9.22
N ASN A 6 3.36 -22.78 10.42
CA ASN A 6 4.13 -21.56 10.62
C ASN A 6 5.57 -21.80 10.11
N PRO A 7 6.06 -21.03 9.13
CA PRO A 7 7.35 -21.26 8.51
C PRO A 7 8.54 -20.99 9.44
N TYR A 8 8.34 -20.25 10.55
CA TYR A 8 9.41 -19.86 11.47
C TYR A 8 9.60 -20.84 12.63
N ASN A 9 8.52 -21.44 13.14
CA ASN A 9 8.58 -22.32 14.31
C ASN A 9 7.97 -23.71 14.08
N GLY A 10 7.54 -24.02 12.86
CA GLY A 10 6.96 -25.32 12.48
C GLY A 10 5.60 -25.61 13.11
N ALA A 11 4.99 -24.66 13.85
CA ALA A 11 3.72 -24.89 14.52
C ALA A 11 2.61 -25.09 13.47
N VAL A 12 1.90 -26.21 13.58
CA VAL A 12 0.78 -26.52 12.69
C VAL A 12 -0.51 -25.99 13.31
N THR A 13 -1.12 -25.02 12.64
CA THR A 13 -2.46 -24.54 12.95
C THR A 13 -3.48 -25.25 12.08
N VAL A 14 -4.54 -25.77 12.69
CA VAL A 14 -5.74 -26.24 11.99
C VAL A 14 -6.92 -25.38 12.42
N THR A 15 -7.63 -24.82 11.44
CA THR A 15 -8.87 -24.06 11.65
C THR A 15 -10.05 -24.85 11.09
N ALA A 16 -11.03 -25.12 11.94
CA ALA A 16 -12.33 -25.64 11.54
C ALA A 16 -13.37 -24.53 11.63
N LEU A 17 -14.06 -24.25 10.53
CA LEU A 17 -15.21 -23.38 10.43
C LEU A 17 -16.43 -24.27 10.24
N ALA A 18 -17.45 -24.11 11.08
CA ALA A 18 -18.72 -24.80 10.98
C ALA A 18 -19.84 -23.75 11.06
N GLY A 19 -20.43 -23.42 9.91
CA GLY A 19 -21.53 -22.48 9.81
C GLY A 19 -22.61 -22.99 8.86
N CYS A 20 -23.86 -22.75 9.24
CA CYS A 20 -25.05 -23.09 8.43
C CYS A 20 -26.13 -22.01 8.54
N GLN A 21 -25.89 -20.96 9.33
CA GLN A 21 -26.80 -19.85 9.50
C GLN A 21 -26.55 -18.85 8.39
N VAL A 22 -27.60 -18.46 7.68
CA VAL A 22 -27.57 -17.48 6.58
C VAL A 22 -28.49 -16.34 6.97
N PRO A 23 -28.02 -15.36 7.77
CA PRO A 23 -28.87 -14.26 8.24
C PRO A 23 -29.36 -13.36 7.10
N SER A 24 -28.60 -13.27 6.01
CA SER A 24 -28.98 -12.57 4.79
C SER A 24 -28.23 -13.15 3.57
N PRO A 25 -28.67 -12.88 2.34
CA PRO A 25 -27.95 -13.32 1.14
C PRO A 25 -26.47 -12.89 1.18
N GLY A 26 -25.57 -13.85 0.94
CA GLY A 26 -24.13 -13.59 0.94
C GLY A 26 -23.47 -13.50 2.31
N ILE A 27 -24.20 -13.68 3.42
CA ILE A 27 -23.62 -13.74 4.77
C ILE A 27 -23.83 -15.14 5.35
N VAL A 28 -22.77 -15.73 5.89
CA VAL A 28 -22.81 -17.03 6.61
C VAL A 28 -22.22 -16.85 7.99
N THR A 29 -22.95 -17.27 9.03
CA THR A 29 -22.47 -17.28 10.41
C THR A 29 -22.31 -18.69 10.95
N GLY A 30 -21.43 -18.83 11.93
CA GLY A 30 -21.15 -20.13 12.54
C GLY A 30 -20.17 -20.06 13.69
N CYS A 31 -19.70 -21.24 14.09
CA CYS A 31 -18.66 -21.40 15.10
C CYS A 31 -17.32 -21.74 14.44
N TYR A 32 -16.23 -21.35 15.08
CA TYR A 32 -14.90 -21.78 14.69
C TYR A 32 -14.11 -22.32 15.88
N ALA A 33 -13.20 -23.24 15.58
CA ALA A 33 -12.17 -23.71 16.49
C ALA A 33 -10.83 -23.69 15.78
N ARG A 34 -9.83 -23.12 16.43
CA ARG A 34 -8.43 -23.10 16.01
C ARG A 34 -7.63 -23.97 16.97
N CYS A 35 -6.95 -24.97 16.42
CA CYS A 35 -6.02 -25.82 17.16
C CYS A 35 -4.59 -25.52 16.71
N THR A 36 -3.66 -25.39 17.64
CA THR A 36 -2.23 -25.24 17.36
C THR A 36 -1.51 -26.43 17.97
N ASN A 37 -0.74 -27.17 17.16
CA ASN A 37 -0.02 -28.38 17.57
C ASN A 37 -0.93 -29.38 18.32
N GLY A 38 -2.12 -29.61 17.76
CA GLY A 38 -3.11 -30.55 18.30
C GLY A 38 -3.86 -30.07 19.55
N ARG A 39 -3.62 -28.85 20.05
CA ARG A 39 -4.34 -28.27 21.21
C ARG A 39 -5.25 -27.13 20.80
N LEU A 40 -6.47 -27.10 21.33
CA LEU A 40 -7.39 -25.97 21.13
C LEU A 40 -6.74 -24.69 21.65
N SER A 41 -6.51 -23.73 20.77
CA SER A 41 -5.86 -22.45 21.09
C SER A 41 -6.85 -21.28 21.04
N ARG A 42 -7.89 -21.36 20.20
CA ARG A 42 -8.96 -20.35 20.13
C ARG A 42 -10.26 -21.01 19.70
N ALA A 43 -11.38 -20.52 20.19
CA ALA A 43 -12.71 -20.86 19.69
C ALA A 43 -13.60 -19.62 19.75
N GLY A 44 -14.65 -19.58 18.93
CA GLY A 44 -15.58 -18.47 18.91
C GLY A 44 -16.61 -18.63 17.80
N THR A 45 -17.21 -17.51 17.41
CA THR A 45 -18.11 -17.42 16.26
C THR A 45 -17.43 -16.69 15.10
N PHE A 46 -17.96 -16.86 13.90
CA PHE A 46 -17.56 -16.10 12.71
C PHE A 46 -18.78 -15.58 11.96
N GLU A 47 -18.56 -14.50 11.22
CA GLU A 47 -19.45 -13.97 10.19
C GLU A 47 -18.61 -13.85 8.92
N ALA A 48 -18.99 -14.58 7.88
CA ALA A 48 -18.33 -14.61 6.59
C ALA A 48 -19.19 -13.88 5.57
N HIS A 49 -18.56 -12.99 4.81
CA HIS A 49 -19.19 -12.14 3.81
C HIS A 49 -18.73 -12.57 2.43
N ARG A 50 -19.67 -12.77 1.51
CA ARG A 50 -19.37 -12.89 0.09
C ARG A 50 -18.97 -11.51 -0.45
N MET A 51 -17.88 -11.46 -1.21
CA MET A 51 -17.23 -10.24 -1.69
C MET A 51 -17.86 -9.71 -2.99
N LEU A 52 -19.20 -9.61 -3.02
CA LEU A 52 -19.91 -8.85 -4.05
C LEU A 52 -20.02 -7.38 -3.61
N SER A 53 -20.33 -6.46 -4.53
CA SER A 53 -20.71 -5.08 -4.19
C SER A 53 -21.89 -5.11 -3.21
N GLN A 54 -21.59 -5.08 -1.92
CA GLN A 54 -22.59 -5.29 -0.86
C GLN A 54 -23.56 -4.12 -0.75
N ARG A 55 -23.25 -2.99 -1.40
CA ARG A 55 -24.00 -1.73 -1.31
C ARG A 55 -24.91 -1.46 -2.50
N GLY A 56 -24.96 -2.35 -3.50
CA GLY A 56 -25.73 -2.11 -4.73
C GLY A 56 -25.21 -0.92 -5.54
N GLU A 57 -23.96 -0.51 -5.29
CA GLU A 57 -23.26 0.50 -6.07
C GLU A 57 -22.99 -0.05 -7.48
N GLY A 58 -23.23 0.77 -8.50
CA GLY A 58 -22.81 0.46 -9.87
C GLY A 58 -21.29 0.29 -9.96
N GLU A 59 -20.80 -0.23 -11.09
CA GLU A 59 -19.36 -0.42 -11.30
C GLU A 59 -18.58 0.88 -11.08
N SER A 60 -19.10 2.01 -11.55
CA SER A 60 -18.50 3.32 -11.39
C SER A 60 -19.50 4.42 -11.03
N SER A 61 -18.99 5.53 -10.51
CA SER A 61 -19.76 6.74 -10.25
C SER A 61 -18.91 8.00 -10.42
N GLY A 62 -19.53 9.18 -10.32
CA GLY A 62 -18.81 10.46 -10.25
C GLY A 62 -18.03 10.85 -11.50
N GLY A 63 -18.25 10.17 -12.63
CA GLY A 63 -17.52 10.41 -13.88
C GLY A 63 -16.21 9.63 -14.03
N LEU A 64 -15.85 8.80 -13.03
CA LEU A 64 -14.68 7.93 -13.10
C LEU A 64 -14.95 6.75 -14.05
N ARG A 65 -14.04 6.49 -15.00
CA ARG A 65 -14.19 5.46 -16.04
C ARG A 65 -12.86 4.76 -16.29
N LEU A 66 -12.95 3.47 -16.56
CA LEU A 66 -11.82 2.70 -17.06
C LEU A 66 -11.49 3.12 -18.49
N ILE A 67 -10.21 3.41 -18.74
CA ILE A 67 -9.64 3.73 -20.03
C ILE A 67 -9.01 2.49 -20.64
N SER A 68 -8.20 1.76 -19.85
CA SER A 68 -7.60 0.50 -20.26
C SER A 68 -7.32 -0.42 -19.07
N GLU A 69 -7.16 -1.70 -19.38
CA GLU A 69 -6.73 -2.75 -18.46
C GLU A 69 -5.66 -3.58 -19.16
N SER A 70 -4.51 -3.75 -18.50
CA SER A 70 -3.37 -4.48 -19.04
C SER A 70 -2.84 -5.49 -18.02
N PRO A 71 -2.86 -6.80 -18.32
CA PRO A 71 -2.35 -7.82 -17.41
C PRO A 71 -0.85 -7.64 -17.19
N VAL A 72 -0.40 -7.83 -15.95
CA VAL A 72 1.04 -7.85 -15.63
C VAL A 72 1.62 -9.24 -15.89
N ALA A 73 2.94 -9.31 -16.14
CA ALA A 73 3.60 -10.56 -16.52
C ALA A 73 4.06 -11.40 -15.32
N LEU A 74 4.17 -10.79 -14.13
CA LEU A 74 4.77 -11.37 -12.94
C LEU A 74 3.88 -11.16 -11.73
N GLY A 75 3.66 -12.22 -10.96
CA GLY A 75 3.05 -12.17 -9.63
C GLY A 75 1.76 -11.35 -9.52
N ASP A 76 1.51 -10.85 -8.31
CA ASP A 76 0.38 -9.98 -8.02
C ASP A 76 0.85 -8.52 -8.06
N ALA A 77 0.24 -7.68 -8.90
CA ALA A 77 0.57 -6.26 -9.01
C ALA A 77 0.16 -5.52 -7.72
N VAL A 78 1.10 -4.76 -7.13
CA VAL A 78 0.85 -4.07 -5.86
C VAL A 78 1.14 -2.57 -5.87
N ASP A 79 2.03 -2.09 -6.73
CA ASP A 79 2.29 -0.66 -6.83
C ASP A 79 2.71 -0.25 -8.25
N VAL A 80 2.55 1.04 -8.56
CA VAL A 80 2.85 1.59 -9.88
C VAL A 80 3.43 2.99 -9.78
N TYR A 81 4.51 3.23 -10.52
CA TYR A 81 5.03 4.57 -10.77
C TYR A 81 4.96 4.90 -12.26
N VAL A 82 4.65 6.16 -12.59
CA VAL A 82 4.54 6.61 -13.98
C VAL A 82 5.48 7.79 -14.20
N THR A 83 6.36 7.65 -15.18
CA THR A 83 7.26 8.72 -15.64
C THR A 83 7.68 8.45 -17.08
N LYS A 84 8.02 9.50 -17.84
CA LYS A 84 8.47 9.39 -19.25
C LYS A 84 7.53 8.57 -20.14
N ASP A 85 6.22 8.76 -19.98
CA ASP A 85 5.18 7.98 -20.67
C ASP A 85 5.29 6.46 -20.49
N HIS A 86 5.89 6.01 -19.39
CA HIS A 86 5.98 4.60 -19.04
C HIS A 86 5.40 4.35 -17.64
N ALA A 87 4.71 3.23 -17.49
CA ALA A 87 4.25 2.71 -16.21
C ALA A 87 5.14 1.55 -15.77
N TYR A 88 5.70 1.68 -14.56
CA TYR A 88 6.55 0.70 -13.90
C TYR A 88 5.73 0.06 -12.79
N VAL A 89 5.24 -1.15 -13.04
CA VAL A 89 4.35 -1.87 -12.13
C VAL A 89 5.15 -2.92 -11.39
N VAL A 90 5.28 -2.77 -10.07
CA VAL A 90 5.95 -3.76 -9.22
C VAL A 90 4.95 -4.75 -8.66
N SER A 91 5.41 -5.98 -8.54
CA SER A 91 4.59 -7.13 -8.16
C SER A 91 5.29 -7.94 -7.09
N ILE A 92 4.49 -8.47 -6.16
CA ILE A 92 4.94 -9.46 -5.19
C ILE A 92 4.75 -10.87 -5.74
N ASN A 93 5.35 -11.87 -5.08
CA ASN A 93 5.01 -13.26 -5.38
C ASN A 93 3.50 -13.46 -5.19
N ASP A 94 2.86 -14.18 -6.10
CA ASP A 94 1.42 -14.34 -6.02
C ASP A 94 1.00 -15.00 -4.68
N ILE A 95 -0.19 -14.64 -4.19
CA ILE A 95 -0.71 -15.12 -2.90
C ILE A 95 -0.82 -16.66 -2.88
N ALA A 96 -0.95 -17.29 -4.04
CA ALA A 96 -0.98 -18.74 -4.21
C ALA A 96 0.40 -19.42 -4.12
N GLY A 97 1.50 -18.67 -4.19
CA GLY A 97 2.88 -19.13 -4.24
C GLY A 97 3.30 -19.80 -5.56
N ALA A 98 2.57 -19.59 -6.65
CA ALA A 98 2.80 -20.22 -7.95
C ALA A 98 3.72 -19.40 -8.87
N SER A 99 3.76 -18.09 -8.71
CA SER A 99 4.56 -17.18 -9.54
C SER A 99 5.34 -16.15 -8.73
N ASN A 100 6.53 -15.84 -9.23
CA ASN A 100 7.40 -14.83 -8.66
C ASN A 100 6.98 -13.44 -9.16
N GLY A 101 7.11 -12.44 -8.29
CA GLY A 101 6.93 -11.04 -8.64
C GLY A 101 8.17 -10.42 -9.31
N GLY A 102 8.20 -9.09 -9.36
CA GLY A 102 9.22 -8.31 -10.04
C GLY A 102 8.64 -7.02 -10.62
N LEU A 103 9.18 -6.56 -11.75
CA LEU A 103 8.76 -5.36 -12.47
C LEU A 103 8.19 -5.71 -13.83
N THR A 104 6.99 -5.20 -14.13
CA THR A 104 6.43 -5.14 -15.48
C THR A 104 6.44 -3.69 -15.98
N VAL A 105 6.93 -3.48 -17.20
CA VAL A 105 7.06 -2.15 -17.82
C VAL A 105 6.10 -2.03 -19.00
N PHE A 106 5.31 -0.96 -19.01
CA PHE A 106 4.44 -0.58 -20.13
C PHE A 106 4.84 0.78 -20.67
N ASP A 107 4.84 0.92 -22.00
CA ASP A 107 4.70 2.21 -22.67
C ASP A 107 3.22 2.61 -22.61
N VAL A 108 2.94 3.75 -22.00
CA VAL A 108 1.60 4.31 -21.81
C VAL A 108 1.43 5.62 -22.56
N SER A 109 2.25 5.89 -23.59
CA SER A 109 2.09 7.07 -24.45
C SER A 109 0.67 7.20 -25.01
N ASP A 110 0.08 6.07 -25.43
CA ASP A 110 -1.36 5.91 -25.60
C ASP A 110 -1.97 5.19 -24.38
N ARG A 111 -2.66 5.94 -23.52
CA ARG A 111 -3.29 5.42 -22.30
C ARG A 111 -4.46 4.48 -22.57
N ALA A 112 -5.04 4.49 -23.77
CA ALA A 112 -6.08 3.54 -24.15
C ALA A 112 -5.50 2.19 -24.61
N HIS A 113 -4.22 2.16 -24.99
CA HIS A 113 -3.55 0.96 -25.51
C HIS A 113 -2.13 0.81 -24.95
N PRO A 114 -1.95 0.57 -23.64
CA PRO A 114 -0.63 0.33 -23.08
C PRO A 114 0.11 -0.83 -23.75
N ILE A 115 1.38 -0.63 -24.09
CA ILE A 115 2.21 -1.62 -24.79
C ILE A 115 3.21 -2.21 -23.80
N PHE A 116 3.15 -3.53 -23.58
CA PHE A 116 4.16 -4.24 -22.79
C PHE A 116 5.56 -4.08 -23.41
N LYS A 117 6.55 -3.75 -22.58
CA LYS A 117 7.95 -3.53 -23.00
C LYS A 117 8.91 -4.52 -22.39
N ALA A 118 8.81 -4.74 -21.07
CA ALA A 118 9.74 -5.57 -20.34
C ALA A 118 9.10 -6.21 -19.12
N SER A 119 9.68 -7.33 -18.71
CA SER A 119 9.39 -8.03 -17.46
C SER A 119 10.73 -8.40 -16.83
N ILE A 120 10.97 -7.96 -15.60
CA ILE A 120 12.27 -8.06 -14.94
C ILE A 120 12.07 -8.65 -13.54
N SER A 121 12.90 -9.63 -13.17
CA SER A 121 12.94 -10.24 -11.84
C SER A 121 14.38 -10.53 -11.45
N LEU A 122 14.71 -10.47 -10.16
CA LEU A 122 16.02 -10.86 -9.65
C LEU A 122 15.96 -12.23 -8.95
N PRO A 123 16.87 -13.18 -9.26
CA PRO A 123 16.93 -14.45 -8.54
C PRO A 123 17.13 -14.23 -7.03
N GLY A 124 16.20 -14.76 -6.23
CA GLY A 124 16.24 -14.62 -4.77
C GLY A 124 15.64 -13.32 -4.21
N ASP A 125 15.23 -12.38 -5.07
CA ASP A 125 14.59 -11.12 -4.69
C ASP A 125 13.43 -10.86 -5.66
N SER A 126 12.28 -11.44 -5.34
CA SER A 126 11.13 -11.52 -6.26
C SER A 126 9.84 -10.94 -5.69
N SER A 127 9.87 -10.36 -4.49
CA SER A 127 8.70 -9.73 -3.89
C SER A 127 8.93 -8.24 -3.79
N TRP A 128 8.50 -7.49 -4.82
CA TRP A 128 8.73 -6.04 -4.94
C TRP A 128 7.45 -5.26 -4.65
N ASN A 129 7.50 -4.40 -3.64
CA ASN A 129 6.26 -3.86 -3.03
C ASN A 129 6.04 -2.37 -3.26
N GLY A 130 7.10 -1.54 -3.24
CA GLY A 130 7.00 -0.11 -3.53
C GLY A 130 7.92 0.33 -4.67
N VAL A 131 7.50 1.36 -5.41
CA VAL A 131 8.28 1.91 -6.51
C VAL A 131 8.21 3.43 -6.58
N TRP A 132 9.37 4.07 -6.81
CA TRP A 132 9.46 5.51 -7.03
C TRP A 132 10.53 5.83 -8.06
N ALA A 133 10.46 6.99 -8.71
CA ALA A 133 11.51 7.44 -9.63
C ALA A 133 11.90 8.90 -9.42
N LYS A 134 13.18 9.19 -9.64
CA LYS A 134 13.75 10.54 -9.74
C LYS A 134 14.61 10.61 -10.99
N GLU A 135 14.24 11.47 -11.93
CA GLU A 135 14.94 11.63 -13.22
C GLU A 135 15.08 10.28 -13.95
N ASP A 136 16.32 9.79 -14.10
CA ASP A 136 16.67 8.55 -14.77
C ASP A 136 16.80 7.37 -13.81
N ALA A 137 16.58 7.54 -12.50
CA ALA A 137 16.64 6.46 -11.53
C ALA A 137 15.24 5.96 -11.14
N LEU A 138 15.06 4.65 -11.17
CA LEU A 138 13.91 3.92 -10.62
C LEU A 138 14.36 3.15 -9.39
N TYR A 139 13.73 3.43 -8.25
CA TYR A 139 13.97 2.80 -6.96
C TYR A 139 12.84 1.83 -6.66
N ILE A 140 13.17 0.58 -6.35
CA ILE A 140 12.20 -0.48 -6.07
C ILE A 140 12.51 -1.10 -4.72
N ALA A 141 11.51 -1.20 -3.85
CA ALA A 141 11.63 -1.88 -2.57
C ALA A 141 11.52 -3.40 -2.75
N GLY A 142 12.62 -4.11 -2.48
CA GLY A 142 12.74 -5.57 -2.58
C GLY A 142 12.97 -6.25 -1.22
N ASN A 143 12.50 -7.49 -1.11
CA ASN A 143 12.45 -8.26 0.14
C ASN A 143 13.80 -8.83 0.62
N SER A 144 14.82 -8.89 -0.23
CA SER A 144 16.14 -9.43 0.10
C SER A 144 17.28 -8.54 -0.39
N ALA A 145 17.10 -7.84 -1.51
CA ALA A 145 18.10 -6.90 -2.03
C ALA A 145 18.10 -5.54 -1.31
N GLY A 146 17.07 -5.23 -0.52
CA GLY A 146 16.84 -3.89 0.01
C GLY A 146 16.19 -3.02 -1.06
N VAL A 147 16.79 -1.89 -1.43
CA VAL A 147 16.31 -1.08 -2.56
C VAL A 147 17.08 -1.43 -3.82
N VAL A 148 16.39 -1.87 -4.86
CA VAL A 148 16.96 -2.10 -6.19
C VAL A 148 16.90 -0.80 -6.99
N VAL A 149 18.01 -0.45 -7.65
CA VAL A 149 18.13 0.78 -8.45
C VAL A 149 18.33 0.41 -9.92
N TYR A 150 17.44 0.92 -10.77
CA TYR A 150 17.51 0.80 -12.22
C TYR A 150 17.72 2.16 -12.88
N ASP A 151 18.49 2.18 -13.97
CA ASP A 151 18.56 3.29 -14.92
C ASP A 151 17.43 3.16 -15.94
N ILE A 152 16.60 4.21 -16.04
CA ILE A 152 15.46 4.34 -16.94
C ILE A 152 15.67 5.49 -17.95
N SER A 153 16.91 5.85 -18.28
CA SER A 153 17.25 6.74 -19.40
C SER A 153 16.65 6.24 -20.71
N ASN A 154 16.65 4.92 -20.92
CA ASN A 154 15.75 4.23 -21.83
C ASN A 154 14.55 3.67 -21.04
N PRO A 155 13.39 4.34 -21.03
CA PRO A 155 12.27 3.97 -20.16
C PRO A 155 11.62 2.62 -20.55
N SER A 156 11.84 2.15 -21.78
CA SER A 156 11.35 0.85 -22.25
C SER A 156 12.22 -0.32 -21.81
N GLN A 157 13.47 -0.08 -21.40
CA GLN A 157 14.44 -1.11 -21.05
C GLN A 157 15.23 -0.69 -19.81
N PRO A 158 14.65 -0.82 -18.60
CA PRO A 158 15.36 -0.51 -17.37
C PRO A 158 16.63 -1.35 -17.21
N GLU A 159 17.76 -0.70 -16.94
CA GLU A 159 19.05 -1.35 -16.76
C GLU A 159 19.42 -1.41 -15.27
N TYR A 160 19.76 -2.60 -14.76
CA TYR A 160 20.14 -2.74 -13.36
C TYR A 160 21.44 -1.99 -13.08
N VAL A 161 21.45 -1.15 -12.05
CA VAL A 161 22.63 -0.40 -11.62
C VAL A 161 23.24 -1.04 -10.37
N ARG A 162 22.43 -1.15 -9.31
CA ARG A 162 22.86 -1.65 -8.00
C ARG A 162 21.67 -1.97 -7.09
N HIS A 163 21.97 -2.48 -5.90
CA HIS A 163 21.04 -2.51 -4.79
C HIS A 163 21.65 -1.81 -3.56
N LEU A 164 20.79 -1.27 -2.71
CA LEU A 164 21.10 -0.64 -1.43
C LEU A 164 20.58 -1.57 -0.33
N PRO A 165 21.46 -2.26 0.42
CA PRO A 165 21.03 -3.17 1.47
C PRO A 165 20.14 -2.48 2.50
N ALA A 166 19.01 -3.11 2.86
CA ALA A 166 18.10 -2.61 3.88
C ALA A 166 17.66 -3.77 4.79
N GLY A 167 18.21 -3.79 6.00
CA GLY A 167 17.86 -4.73 7.06
C GLY A 167 17.90 -6.22 6.72
N GLN A 168 17.42 -7.04 7.64
CA GLN A 168 17.28 -8.48 7.47
C GLN A 168 16.14 -8.84 6.49
N TYR A 169 15.10 -8.00 6.42
CA TYR A 169 13.86 -8.27 5.68
C TYR A 169 13.71 -7.44 4.39
N GLY A 170 14.75 -6.71 3.99
CA GLY A 170 14.70 -5.85 2.81
C GLY A 170 14.03 -4.50 3.09
N ALA A 171 13.68 -3.82 1.99
CA ALA A 171 12.84 -2.64 2.01
C ALA A 171 11.40 -3.03 1.64
N HIS A 172 10.43 -2.43 2.31
CA HIS A 172 9.02 -2.66 2.04
C HIS A 172 8.45 -1.60 1.09
N THR A 173 8.75 -0.33 1.33
CA THR A 173 8.30 0.79 0.50
C THR A 173 9.44 1.79 0.32
N VAL A 174 9.31 2.65 -0.68
CA VAL A 174 10.25 3.74 -0.97
C VAL A 174 9.51 5.03 -1.30
N LEU A 175 10.07 6.16 -0.87
CA LEU A 175 9.58 7.50 -1.15
C LEU A 175 10.76 8.40 -1.52
N VAL A 176 10.63 9.22 -2.55
CA VAL A 176 11.58 10.32 -2.82
C VAL A 176 10.92 11.66 -2.53
N ASP A 177 11.58 12.47 -1.69
CA ASP A 177 11.25 13.86 -1.41
C ASP A 177 12.50 14.74 -1.64
N GLY A 178 12.44 15.58 -2.68
CA GLY A 178 13.60 16.34 -3.16
C GLY A 178 14.78 15.43 -3.50
N ASP A 179 15.91 15.64 -2.80
CA ASP A 179 17.14 14.87 -2.94
C ASP A 179 17.28 13.74 -1.91
N ARG A 180 16.17 13.34 -1.25
CA ARG A 180 16.18 12.27 -0.24
C ARG A 180 15.33 11.10 -0.67
N LEU A 181 15.92 9.91 -0.67
CA LEU A 181 15.23 8.63 -0.79
C LEU A 181 15.06 8.02 0.59
N TYR A 182 13.82 7.85 1.02
CA TYR A 182 13.42 7.13 2.22
C TYR A 182 13.07 5.70 1.82
N ALA A 183 13.66 4.71 2.50
CA ALA A 183 13.35 3.30 2.32
C ALA A 183 13.00 2.68 3.66
N MET A 184 11.76 2.18 3.76
CA MET A 184 11.21 1.65 5.00
C MET A 184 11.60 0.18 5.12
N SER A 185 12.31 -0.19 6.19
CA SER A 185 12.62 -1.59 6.51
C SER A 185 11.83 -2.00 7.76
N PRO A 186 10.70 -2.72 7.59
CA PRO A 186 9.86 -3.11 8.71
C PRO A 186 10.62 -3.93 9.75
N GLY A 187 10.32 -3.67 11.02
CA GLY A 187 11.00 -4.25 12.17
C GLY A 187 12.35 -3.62 12.52
N GLU A 188 12.86 -2.69 11.70
CA GLU A 188 14.18 -2.09 11.88
C GLU A 188 14.13 -0.56 11.84
N VAL A 189 14.47 0.05 10.69
CA VAL A 189 14.73 1.48 10.54
C VAL A 189 14.19 1.99 9.20
N THR A 190 14.05 3.31 9.09
CA THR A 190 13.94 3.97 7.79
C THR A 190 15.33 4.41 7.33
N TYR A 191 15.78 3.87 6.20
CA TYR A 191 17.04 4.28 5.57
C TYR A 191 16.81 5.57 4.79
N VAL A 192 17.70 6.55 4.96
CA VAL A 192 17.66 7.83 4.24
C VAL A 192 18.92 7.94 3.41
N HIS A 193 18.75 8.02 2.09
CA HIS A 193 19.85 8.20 1.15
C HIS A 193 19.77 9.58 0.47
N ASP A 194 20.92 10.20 0.26
CA ASP A 194 21.10 11.29 -0.70
C ASP A 194 20.94 10.72 -2.10
N VAL A 195 20.08 11.33 -2.90
CA VAL A 195 19.87 11.03 -4.31
C VAL A 195 20.04 12.27 -5.19
N THR A 196 20.87 13.22 -4.78
CA THR A 196 21.31 14.35 -5.62
C THR A 196 21.88 13.83 -6.94
N SER A 197 22.66 12.75 -6.89
CA SER A 197 23.01 11.91 -8.05
C SER A 197 22.08 10.68 -8.05
N PRO A 198 20.99 10.64 -8.85
CA PRO A 198 19.92 9.66 -8.65
C PRO A 198 20.36 8.19 -8.81
N LEU A 199 21.32 7.92 -9.69
CA LEU A 199 21.87 6.57 -9.93
C LEU A 199 22.99 6.18 -8.95
N GLU A 200 23.44 7.11 -8.11
CA GLU A 200 24.48 6.88 -7.10
C GLU A 200 24.01 7.26 -5.68
N PRO A 201 22.98 6.59 -5.11
CA PRO A 201 22.50 6.93 -3.78
C PRO A 201 23.58 6.75 -2.70
N VAL A 202 23.65 7.69 -1.77
CA VAL A 202 24.59 7.68 -0.63
C VAL A 202 23.82 7.64 0.68
N LEU A 203 24.07 6.66 1.54
CA LEU A 203 23.40 6.58 2.85
C LEU A 203 23.77 7.80 3.72
N LEU A 204 22.75 8.53 4.17
CA LEU A 204 22.89 9.69 5.05
C LEU A 204 22.54 9.35 6.50
N GLN A 205 21.44 8.62 6.73
CA GLN A 205 20.89 8.41 8.06
C GLN A 205 20.05 7.14 8.16
N LEU A 206 19.98 6.58 9.36
CA LEU A 206 19.04 5.53 9.76
C LEU A 206 18.09 6.09 10.83
N ILE A 207 16.84 6.32 10.46
CA ILE A 207 15.82 6.85 11.36
C ILE A 207 15.14 5.69 12.10
N THR A 208 15.19 5.72 13.42
CA THR A 208 14.46 4.80 14.30
C THR A 208 13.24 5.49 14.89
N VAL A 209 12.16 4.72 15.09
CA VAL A 209 11.06 5.11 15.97
C VAL A 209 11.43 4.72 17.40
N PRO A 210 11.08 5.51 18.44
CA PRO A 210 11.32 5.13 19.83
C PRO A 210 10.82 3.70 20.15
N SER A 211 11.60 2.96 20.93
CA SER A 211 11.41 1.50 21.09
C SER A 211 10.09 1.14 21.77
N GLU A 212 9.53 2.02 22.58
CA GLU A 212 8.21 1.89 23.18
C GLU A 212 7.07 1.87 22.15
N PHE A 213 7.30 2.40 20.93
CA PHE A 213 6.36 2.38 19.82
C PHE A 213 6.78 1.40 18.72
N SER A 214 7.90 0.68 18.85
CA SER A 214 8.39 -0.22 17.79
C SER A 214 7.63 -1.56 17.81
N LEU A 215 6.43 -1.57 17.22
CA LEU A 215 5.61 -2.77 17.05
C LEU A 215 5.34 -3.00 15.56
N GLY A 216 6.21 -3.78 14.90
CA GLY A 216 6.16 -4.05 13.46
C GLY A 216 7.07 -3.15 12.62
N GLY A 217 7.40 -1.94 13.10
CA GLY A 217 8.36 -1.03 12.48
C GLY A 217 7.81 -0.21 11.31
N ALA A 218 8.67 0.63 10.73
CA ALA A 218 8.30 1.54 9.65
C ALA A 218 7.82 0.75 8.43
N HIS A 219 6.52 0.86 8.13
CA HIS A 219 5.87 0.17 7.02
C HIS A 219 5.82 1.05 5.78
N ASP A 220 5.47 2.32 5.97
CA ASP A 220 5.43 3.33 4.93
C ASP A 220 5.71 4.71 5.54
N ALA A 221 5.97 5.70 4.70
CA ALA A 221 6.17 7.06 5.13
C ALA A 221 5.70 8.09 4.10
N PHE A 222 5.37 9.28 4.60
CA PHE A 222 5.08 10.45 3.80
C PHE A 222 5.95 11.62 4.27
N ALA A 223 6.55 12.36 3.35
CA ALA A 223 7.35 13.54 3.67
C ALA A 223 6.55 14.81 3.35
N TYR A 224 6.51 15.75 4.30
CA TYR A 224 5.82 17.02 4.13
C TYR A 224 6.42 18.09 5.03
N GLU A 225 6.81 19.23 4.45
CA GLU A 225 7.32 20.41 5.16
C GLU A 225 8.44 20.11 6.18
N GLY A 226 9.43 19.32 5.78
CA GLY A 226 10.59 18.98 6.63
C GLY A 226 10.27 17.96 7.74
N ARG A 227 9.09 17.35 7.70
CA ARG A 227 8.69 16.26 8.60
C ARG A 227 8.54 14.96 7.82
N LEU A 228 8.89 13.86 8.48
CA LEU A 228 8.62 12.51 8.00
C LEU A 228 7.52 11.89 8.87
N TYR A 229 6.43 11.51 8.23
CA TYR A 229 5.27 10.88 8.84
C TYR A 229 5.34 9.38 8.58
N ILE A 230 5.62 8.60 9.61
CA ILE A 230 5.89 7.16 9.49
C ILE A 230 4.65 6.38 9.93
N SER A 231 4.09 5.62 9.01
CA SER A 231 3.14 4.55 9.29
C SER A 231 3.89 3.37 9.89
N ASN A 232 3.91 3.28 11.21
CA ASN A 232 4.76 2.36 11.96
C ASN A 232 4.04 1.06 12.35
N ALA A 233 3.29 0.47 11.42
CA ALA A 233 2.57 -0.79 11.62
C ALA A 233 1.68 -0.74 12.89
N PHE A 234 1.79 -1.72 13.77
CA PHE A 234 1.04 -1.75 15.05
C PHE A 234 1.58 -0.75 16.09
N GLY A 235 2.71 -0.11 15.82
CA GLY A 235 3.28 0.97 16.62
C GLY A 235 2.51 2.28 16.53
N GLY A 236 1.65 2.41 15.52
CA GLY A 236 0.83 3.61 15.25
C GLY A 236 1.48 4.55 14.23
N TYR A 237 1.14 5.83 14.30
CA TYR A 237 1.58 6.84 13.32
C TYR A 237 2.51 7.87 13.97
N SER A 238 3.79 7.85 13.58
CA SER A 238 4.88 8.67 14.15
C SER A 238 5.18 9.89 13.29
N ILE A 239 5.56 11.00 13.91
CA ILE A 239 6.02 12.21 13.21
C ILE A 239 7.44 12.53 13.66
N MET A 240 8.35 12.61 12.70
CA MET A 240 9.76 12.96 12.89
C MET A 240 10.05 14.33 12.28
N ASP A 241 10.81 15.16 12.98
CA ASP A 241 11.53 16.28 12.39
C ASP A 241 12.75 15.75 11.65
N VAL A 242 12.82 16.03 10.34
CA VAL A 242 13.92 15.65 9.47
C VAL A 242 14.54 16.87 8.79
N THR A 243 14.30 18.08 9.30
CA THR A 243 14.91 19.31 8.77
C THR A 243 16.44 19.24 8.80
N ASP A 244 16.98 18.69 9.89
CA ASP A 244 18.40 18.38 10.07
C ASP A 244 18.57 16.86 10.30
N LEU A 245 19.26 16.19 9.37
CA LEU A 245 19.47 14.73 9.47
C LEU A 245 20.53 14.35 10.51
N ASP A 246 21.37 15.27 10.98
CA ASP A 246 22.29 15.02 12.09
C ASP A 246 21.56 15.10 13.45
N ASN A 247 20.34 15.64 13.47
CA ASN A 247 19.52 15.84 14.65
C ASN A 247 18.04 15.52 14.38
N VAL A 248 17.77 14.28 13.96
CA VAL A 248 16.41 13.78 13.78
C VAL A 248 15.70 13.68 15.14
N ARG A 249 14.47 14.20 15.23
CA ARG A 249 13.72 14.25 16.49
C ARG A 249 12.32 13.70 16.31
N HIS A 250 11.93 12.78 17.19
CA HIS A 250 10.54 12.38 17.31
C HIS A 250 9.71 13.52 17.90
N LEU A 251 8.68 13.96 17.17
CA LEU A 251 7.80 15.06 17.55
C LEU A 251 6.53 14.59 18.25
N GLY A 252 6.03 13.40 17.89
CA GLY A 252 4.92 12.77 18.58
C GLY A 252 4.29 11.62 17.79
N GLN A 253 3.31 10.98 18.43
CA GLN A 253 2.75 9.69 18.03
C GLN A 253 1.23 9.70 18.15
N TYR A 254 0.53 9.18 17.14
CA TYR A 254 -0.87 8.79 17.25
C TYR A 254 -0.97 7.27 17.43
N VAL A 255 -1.51 6.84 18.57
CA VAL A 255 -1.63 5.43 18.94
C VAL A 255 -3.08 4.99 18.81
N HIS A 256 -3.32 3.97 17.98
CA HIS A 256 -4.64 3.42 17.69
C HIS A 256 -5.10 2.39 18.73
N GLY A 257 -4.17 1.90 19.56
CA GLY A 257 -4.28 0.65 20.29
C GLY A 257 -3.81 -0.54 19.43
N PHE A 258 -3.94 -1.77 19.95
CA PHE A 258 -3.53 -2.99 19.22
C PHE A 258 -4.48 -3.42 18.09
N ASP A 259 -5.51 -2.61 17.83
CA ASP A 259 -6.62 -2.95 16.91
C ASP A 259 -6.42 -2.42 15.49
N ALA A 260 -5.33 -1.68 15.21
CA ALA A 260 -5.06 -1.15 13.89
C ALA A 260 -3.57 -1.19 13.51
N PHE A 261 -3.32 -1.38 12.22
CA PHE A 261 -1.99 -1.37 11.62
C PHE A 261 -1.85 -0.11 10.78
N ALA A 262 -1.07 0.88 11.23
CA ALA A 262 -0.78 2.08 10.44
C ALA A 262 -0.04 1.67 9.16
N HIS A 263 -0.63 1.97 8.01
CA HIS A 263 -0.19 1.42 6.73
C HIS A 263 0.35 2.50 5.79
N HIS A 264 -0.50 3.42 5.32
CA HIS A 264 -0.11 4.44 4.33
C HIS A 264 -0.73 5.79 4.71
N SER A 265 -0.10 6.90 4.31
CA SER A 265 -0.63 8.23 4.59
C SER A 265 -0.38 9.24 3.49
N ALA A 266 -1.14 10.33 3.51
CA ALA A 266 -0.86 11.54 2.75
C ALA A 266 -1.13 12.75 3.65
N VAL A 267 -0.32 13.79 3.53
CA VAL A 267 -0.38 14.97 4.38
C VAL A 267 -0.52 16.23 3.53
N GLY A 268 -1.32 17.18 4.00
CA GLY A 268 -1.48 18.48 3.35
C GLY A 268 -1.99 19.56 4.29
N THR A 269 -1.97 20.81 3.83
CA THR A 269 -2.45 21.96 4.60
C THR A 269 -3.89 22.34 4.24
N PHE A 270 -4.77 22.37 5.24
CA PHE A 270 -6.19 22.72 5.12
C PHE A 270 -6.53 23.85 6.07
N ALA A 271 -6.89 25.02 5.53
CA ALA A 271 -7.22 26.21 6.31
C ALA A 271 -6.17 26.57 7.38
N GLY A 272 -4.88 26.44 7.02
CA GLY A 272 -3.74 26.74 7.91
C GLY A 272 -3.41 25.65 8.94
N ARG A 273 -4.07 24.49 8.89
CA ARG A 273 -3.77 23.32 9.72
C ARG A 273 -3.10 22.24 8.88
N THR A 274 -2.14 21.53 9.45
CA THR A 274 -1.53 20.36 8.81
C THR A 274 -2.39 19.14 9.11
N ILE A 275 -2.93 18.51 8.09
CA ILE A 275 -3.85 17.37 8.20
C ILE A 275 -3.21 16.14 7.57
N ALA A 276 -3.19 15.04 8.31
CA ALA A 276 -2.81 13.73 7.81
C ALA A 276 -4.05 12.88 7.53
N PHE A 277 -4.09 12.29 6.34
CA PHE A 277 -5.03 11.27 5.92
C PHE A 277 -4.31 9.93 6.06
N GLU A 278 -4.73 9.13 7.03
CA GLU A 278 -4.08 7.87 7.37
C GLU A 278 -5.00 6.69 7.02
N GLY A 279 -4.49 5.77 6.21
CA GLY A 279 -5.07 4.45 6.01
C GLY A 279 -4.42 3.44 6.96
N THR A 280 -5.24 2.69 7.68
CA THR A 280 -4.75 1.47 8.36
C THR A 280 -4.94 0.26 7.47
N GLU A 281 -4.39 -0.90 7.82
CA GLU A 281 -4.59 -2.14 7.06
C GLU A 281 -5.23 -3.25 7.91
N PHE A 282 -5.75 -4.31 7.28
CA PHE A 282 -6.53 -5.43 7.83
C PHE A 282 -8.05 -5.19 7.90
N ASN A 283 -8.81 -6.19 8.36
CA ASN A 283 -10.28 -6.19 8.35
C ASN A 283 -10.87 -4.94 9.04
N GLY A 284 -11.74 -4.24 8.32
CA GLY A 284 -12.45 -3.05 8.81
C GLY A 284 -11.57 -1.81 8.89
N SER A 285 -10.35 -1.88 8.34
CA SER A 285 -9.50 -0.72 8.20
C SER A 285 -10.08 0.29 7.22
N HIS A 286 -9.79 1.55 7.50
CA HIS A 286 -10.51 2.69 6.96
C HIS A 286 -9.65 3.94 7.06
N LEU A 287 -10.10 5.01 6.41
CA LEU A 287 -9.43 6.30 6.47
C LEU A 287 -9.69 6.97 7.83
N ARG A 288 -8.63 7.41 8.49
CA ARG A 288 -8.67 8.36 9.61
C ARG A 288 -8.13 9.71 9.14
N VAL A 289 -8.72 10.79 9.65
CA VAL A 289 -8.24 12.15 9.42
C VAL A 289 -7.74 12.71 10.72
N LEU A 290 -6.45 13.02 10.75
CA LEU A 290 -5.72 13.46 11.93
C LEU A 290 -5.32 14.92 11.73
N ASP A 291 -5.64 15.78 12.70
CA ASP A 291 -4.97 17.05 12.83
C ASP A 291 -3.61 16.83 13.48
N VAL A 292 -2.56 17.14 12.72
CA VAL A 292 -1.15 16.95 13.07
C VAL A 292 -0.40 18.30 13.09
N THR A 293 -1.14 19.41 13.19
CA THR A 293 -0.57 20.76 13.30
C THR A 293 0.38 20.86 14.49
N ASP A 294 -0.08 20.39 15.66
CA ASP A 294 0.75 20.14 16.83
C ASP A 294 1.06 18.63 16.93
N PRO A 295 2.24 18.18 16.47
CA PRO A 295 2.58 16.76 16.45
C PRO A 295 2.70 16.16 17.85
N ALA A 296 2.87 16.96 18.90
CA ALA A 296 2.86 16.46 20.28
C ALA A 296 1.44 16.14 20.79
N ASN A 297 0.41 16.68 20.12
CA ASN A 297 -1.00 16.54 20.51
C ASN A 297 -1.87 16.22 19.28
N ILE A 298 -1.62 15.06 18.66
CA ILE A 298 -2.37 14.62 17.47
C ILE A 298 -3.82 14.29 17.83
N VAL A 299 -4.77 14.81 17.06
CA VAL A 299 -6.21 14.58 17.29
C VAL A 299 -6.86 13.99 16.05
N LYS A 300 -7.61 12.89 16.22
CA LYS A 300 -8.49 12.40 15.15
C LYS A 300 -9.72 13.30 15.04
N ILE A 301 -9.88 13.93 13.88
CA ILE A 301 -10.95 14.91 13.60
C ILE A 301 -12.01 14.39 12.63
N GLY A 302 -11.76 13.26 11.97
CA GLY A 302 -12.66 12.65 11.01
C GLY A 302 -12.28 11.21 10.69
N GLU A 303 -13.17 10.51 10.02
CA GLU A 303 -12.93 9.18 9.45
C GLU A 303 -13.89 8.94 8.29
N PHE A 304 -13.53 8.01 7.41
CA PHE A 304 -14.41 7.51 6.36
C PHE A 304 -14.26 5.99 6.28
N ARG A 305 -15.39 5.29 6.40
CA ARG A 305 -15.45 3.82 6.48
C ARG A 305 -16.27 3.25 5.33
N LEU A 306 -15.83 2.09 4.84
CA LEU A 306 -16.61 1.23 3.97
C LEU A 306 -16.97 -0.06 4.73
N SER A 307 -16.87 -1.22 4.07
CA SER A 307 -17.18 -2.51 4.66
C SER A 307 -16.26 -2.85 5.84
N LEU A 308 -16.81 -3.55 6.83
CA LEU A 308 -16.08 -4.02 8.01
C LEU A 308 -15.22 -5.26 7.73
N VAL A 309 -15.33 -5.84 6.54
CA VAL A 309 -14.60 -7.03 6.11
C VAL A 309 -13.60 -6.77 4.98
N THR A 310 -13.41 -5.50 4.61
CA THR A 310 -12.38 -5.06 3.65
C THR A 310 -11.34 -4.20 4.33
N SER A 311 -10.29 -3.84 3.58
CA SER A 311 -9.22 -2.96 4.04
C SER A 311 -8.98 -1.85 3.02
N ILE A 312 -8.49 -0.71 3.50
CA ILE A 312 -7.89 0.36 2.69
C ILE A 312 -6.40 0.04 2.45
N HIS A 313 -5.79 0.62 1.42
CA HIS A 313 -4.35 0.49 1.12
C HIS A 313 -3.75 1.88 0.79
N ASN A 314 -3.18 2.07 -0.40
CA ASN A 314 -2.50 3.32 -0.79
C ASN A 314 -3.48 4.46 -1.07
N LEU A 315 -3.07 5.68 -0.75
CA LEU A 315 -3.86 6.87 -0.98
C LEU A 315 -3.01 8.06 -1.44
N ILE A 316 -3.51 8.83 -2.41
CA ILE A 316 -2.84 10.00 -2.97
C ILE A 316 -3.74 11.22 -2.82
N LEU A 317 -3.21 12.25 -2.17
CA LEU A 317 -3.87 13.55 -2.07
C LEU A 317 -3.48 14.42 -3.28
N LYS A 318 -4.48 14.88 -4.04
CA LYS A 318 -4.31 15.82 -5.14
C LYS A 318 -5.31 16.95 -5.02
N GLY A 319 -4.80 18.14 -4.67
CA GLY A 319 -5.66 19.28 -4.32
C GLY A 319 -6.56 18.93 -3.13
N HIS A 320 -7.88 18.96 -3.33
CA HIS A 320 -8.86 18.56 -2.31
C HIS A 320 -9.46 17.17 -2.54
N LEU A 321 -8.93 16.40 -3.50
CA LEU A 321 -9.37 15.03 -3.78
C LEU A 321 -8.37 14.04 -3.23
N LEU A 322 -8.86 13.04 -2.51
CA LEU A 322 -8.10 11.90 -2.02
C LEU A 322 -8.48 10.67 -2.84
N TYR A 323 -7.55 10.22 -3.67
CA TYR A 323 -7.66 9.00 -4.47
C TYR A 323 -7.15 7.83 -3.65
N ILE A 324 -7.94 6.77 -3.53
CA ILE A 324 -7.67 5.69 -2.57
C ILE A 324 -7.83 4.34 -3.28
N ALA A 325 -6.82 3.50 -3.15
CA ALA A 325 -6.91 2.08 -3.39
C ALA A 325 -7.47 1.37 -2.15
N TRP A 326 -8.49 0.54 -2.36
CA TRP A 326 -9.24 -0.08 -1.26
C TRP A 326 -9.48 -1.56 -1.53
N TYR A 327 -8.45 -2.29 -1.95
CA TYR A 327 -8.51 -3.74 -2.15
C TYR A 327 -9.77 -4.15 -2.94
N HIS A 328 -10.64 -4.94 -2.30
CA HIS A 328 -11.89 -5.47 -2.85
C HIS A 328 -12.91 -4.40 -3.21
N GLU A 329 -12.82 -3.23 -2.57
CA GLU A 329 -13.66 -2.10 -2.89
C GLU A 329 -13.16 -1.43 -4.18
N GLY A 330 -11.89 -1.54 -4.54
CA GLY A 330 -11.33 -0.95 -5.76
C GLY A 330 -10.90 0.49 -5.53
N VAL A 331 -11.12 1.37 -6.52
CA VAL A 331 -10.73 2.78 -6.44
C VAL A 331 -11.86 3.62 -5.82
N ARG A 332 -11.51 4.47 -4.86
CA ARG A 332 -12.41 5.43 -4.21
C ARG A 332 -11.84 6.83 -4.36
N VAL A 333 -12.69 7.82 -4.59
CA VAL A 333 -12.28 9.23 -4.62
C VAL A 333 -13.12 10.01 -3.62
N LEU A 334 -12.46 10.62 -2.65
CA LEU A 334 -13.10 11.42 -1.62
C LEU A 334 -12.78 12.90 -1.82
N ASP A 335 -13.79 13.76 -1.73
CA ASP A 335 -13.62 15.19 -1.48
C ASP A 335 -13.31 15.40 0.00
N VAL A 336 -12.12 15.93 0.27
CA VAL A 336 -11.58 16.19 1.60
C VAL A 336 -11.45 17.69 1.90
N SER A 337 -12.13 18.56 1.12
CA SER A 337 -12.16 20.01 1.35
C SER A 337 -12.60 20.36 2.78
N ASN A 338 -13.48 19.54 3.37
CA ASN A 338 -13.77 19.54 4.80
C ASN A 338 -13.16 18.27 5.44
N PRO A 339 -11.98 18.36 6.07
CA PRO A 339 -11.28 17.18 6.60
C PRO A 339 -12.02 16.50 7.76
N THR A 340 -12.94 17.19 8.43
CA THR A 340 -13.78 16.57 9.49
C THR A 340 -14.88 15.66 8.93
N ARG A 341 -15.20 15.79 7.63
CA ARG A 341 -16.28 15.05 6.96
C ARG A 341 -15.88 14.70 5.52
N PRO A 342 -14.91 13.78 5.31
CA PRO A 342 -14.59 13.29 3.98
C PRO A 342 -15.84 12.70 3.30
N ARG A 343 -16.01 12.96 2.00
CA ARG A 343 -17.19 12.52 1.25
C ARG A 343 -16.78 11.87 -0.06
N GLN A 344 -17.23 10.65 -0.29
CA GLN A 344 -17.05 10.00 -1.60
C GLN A 344 -17.75 10.79 -2.70
N VAL A 345 -17.01 11.12 -3.76
CA VAL A 345 -17.49 11.80 -4.96
C VAL A 345 -17.51 10.88 -6.18
N ALA A 346 -16.65 9.86 -6.18
CA ALA A 346 -16.59 8.86 -7.23
C ALA A 346 -16.05 7.53 -6.72
N HIS A 347 -16.26 6.48 -7.50
CA HIS A 347 -15.66 5.18 -7.28
C HIS A 347 -15.54 4.41 -8.59
N TYR A 348 -14.67 3.40 -8.59
CA TYR A 348 -14.64 2.33 -9.59
C TYR A 348 -14.37 1.01 -8.88
N ASN A 349 -15.30 0.07 -8.97
CA ASN A 349 -15.18 -1.26 -8.37
C ASN A 349 -14.29 -2.13 -9.27
N THR A 350 -13.12 -2.54 -8.78
CA THR A 350 -12.17 -3.34 -9.57
C THR A 350 -12.31 -4.84 -9.35
N PHE A 351 -12.77 -5.24 -8.16
CA PHE A 351 -12.86 -6.64 -7.77
C PHE A 351 -14.03 -7.35 -8.47
N ARG A 352 -13.71 -8.42 -9.18
CA ARG A 352 -14.68 -9.32 -9.83
C ARG A 352 -14.37 -10.74 -9.40
N GLU A 353 -15.26 -11.38 -8.64
CA GLU A 353 -15.10 -12.78 -8.17
C GLU A 353 -14.87 -13.79 -9.31
N SER A 354 -15.28 -13.44 -10.54
CA SER A 354 -15.13 -14.28 -11.72
C SER A 354 -13.75 -14.20 -12.39
N ASP A 355 -12.89 -13.27 -11.99
CA ASP A 355 -11.57 -13.13 -12.60
C ASP A 355 -10.70 -14.36 -12.25
N PRO A 356 -10.04 -15.00 -13.23
CA PRO A 356 -9.14 -16.12 -12.95
C PRO A 356 -8.02 -15.70 -12.01
N GLY A 357 -7.78 -16.49 -10.95
CA GLY A 357 -6.74 -16.20 -9.95
C GLY A 357 -7.25 -15.52 -8.67
N ARG A 358 -8.51 -15.07 -8.63
CA ARG A 358 -9.13 -14.56 -7.38
C ARG A 358 -9.27 -15.65 -6.33
N THR A 359 -9.03 -15.29 -5.07
CA THR A 359 -9.18 -16.16 -3.91
C THR A 359 -10.12 -15.54 -2.87
N ASP A 360 -10.09 -16.04 -1.63
CA ASP A 360 -10.78 -15.47 -0.47
C ASP A 360 -9.85 -14.60 0.40
N HIS A 361 -8.66 -14.26 -0.11
CA HIS A 361 -7.66 -13.51 0.63
C HIS A 361 -8.02 -12.03 0.76
N LEU A 362 -7.79 -11.43 1.93
CA LEU A 362 -8.14 -10.02 2.21
C LEU A 362 -7.39 -9.01 1.32
N PHE A 363 -6.15 -9.33 0.99
CA PHE A 363 -5.28 -8.47 0.18
C PHE A 363 -5.46 -8.81 -1.30
N GLU A 364 -6.64 -8.53 -1.84
CA GLU A 364 -6.94 -8.68 -3.26
C GLU A 364 -7.73 -7.48 -3.78
N GLY A 365 -7.55 -7.17 -5.05
CA GLY A 365 -8.17 -6.03 -5.72
C GLY A 365 -7.17 -4.90 -5.91
N THR A 366 -7.58 -3.65 -5.74
CA THR A 366 -6.67 -2.51 -5.95
C THR A 366 -5.76 -2.30 -4.74
N PHE A 367 -4.44 -2.45 -4.93
CA PHE A 367 -3.41 -2.19 -3.93
C PHE A 367 -2.82 -0.78 -4.10
N GLY A 368 -2.14 -0.55 -5.21
CA GLY A 368 -1.38 0.67 -5.47
C GLY A 368 -2.16 1.66 -6.32
N ILE A 369 -1.86 2.94 -6.15
CA ILE A 369 -2.49 4.02 -6.93
C ILE A 369 -1.53 5.18 -7.14
N ARG A 370 -1.52 5.73 -8.36
CA ARG A 370 -0.71 6.87 -8.76
C ARG A 370 -1.53 7.85 -9.58
N VAL A 371 -1.37 9.15 -9.27
CA VAL A 371 -2.06 10.24 -9.96
C VAL A 371 -1.02 11.30 -10.37
N PRO A 372 -0.28 11.09 -11.48
CA PRO A 372 0.93 11.85 -11.77
C PRO A 372 0.69 13.28 -12.24
N GLY A 373 -0.53 13.67 -12.62
CA GLY A 373 -0.79 15.00 -13.18
C GLY A 373 -1.25 15.04 -14.63
N ASP A 374 -1.26 13.90 -15.32
CA ASP A 374 -1.48 13.80 -16.76
C ASP A 374 -2.96 13.60 -17.15
N GLY A 375 -3.88 13.75 -16.20
CA GLY A 375 -5.32 13.53 -16.42
C GLY A 375 -5.76 12.08 -16.26
N TYR A 376 -4.88 11.21 -15.74
CA TYR A 376 -5.19 9.80 -15.49
C TYR A 376 -4.85 9.37 -14.06
N VAL A 377 -5.52 8.30 -13.64
CA VAL A 377 -5.26 7.55 -12.42
C VAL A 377 -4.77 6.17 -12.83
N TYR A 378 -3.60 5.77 -12.34
CA TYR A 378 -3.01 4.46 -12.58
C TYR A 378 -3.18 3.64 -11.30
N ALA A 379 -3.78 2.47 -11.41
CA ALA A 379 -4.06 1.59 -10.28
C ALA A 379 -3.45 0.21 -10.54
N ALA A 380 -2.80 -0.35 -9.53
CA ALA A 380 -2.31 -1.73 -9.54
C ALA A 380 -3.37 -2.62 -8.88
N ASP A 381 -3.98 -3.50 -9.67
CA ASP A 381 -4.90 -4.51 -9.18
C ASP A 381 -4.24 -5.89 -9.20
N SER A 382 -4.33 -6.62 -8.09
CA SER A 382 -3.58 -7.86 -7.87
C SER A 382 -3.75 -8.91 -8.96
N VAL A 383 -4.95 -9.00 -9.56
CA VAL A 383 -5.26 -9.99 -10.61
C VAL A 383 -5.41 -9.33 -11.98
N ARG A 384 -5.97 -8.12 -12.04
CA ARG A 384 -6.23 -7.44 -13.32
C ARG A 384 -5.01 -6.72 -13.89
N GLY A 385 -3.96 -6.54 -13.07
CA GLY A 385 -2.73 -5.86 -13.46
C GLY A 385 -2.87 -4.34 -13.43
N LEU A 386 -2.38 -3.68 -14.48
CA LEU A 386 -2.44 -2.22 -14.60
C LEU A 386 -3.83 -1.77 -15.07
N LEU A 387 -4.50 -0.98 -14.26
CA LEU A 387 -5.72 -0.28 -14.61
C LEU A 387 -5.42 1.21 -14.82
N ILE A 388 -5.89 1.77 -15.93
CA ILE A 388 -5.82 3.22 -16.18
C ILE A 388 -7.25 3.75 -16.20
N LEU A 389 -7.52 4.75 -15.37
CA LEU A 389 -8.80 5.47 -15.31
C LEU A 389 -8.58 6.94 -15.65
N ASN A 390 -9.62 7.66 -16.06
CA ASN A 390 -9.53 9.12 -16.13
C ASN A 390 -9.43 9.74 -14.74
N GLU A 391 -8.77 10.88 -14.63
CA GLU A 391 -8.82 11.73 -13.44
C GLU A 391 -10.11 12.58 -13.43
N LEU A 392 -10.52 13.07 -12.25
CA LEU A 392 -11.71 13.90 -12.04
C LEU A 392 -11.43 15.41 -12.02
#